data_AF-A0A1V1W2T1-F1
#
_entry.id   AF-A0A1V1W2T1-F1
#
_cell.length_a   1.000
_cell.length_b   1.000
_cell.length_c   1.000
_cell.angle_alpha   90.00
_cell.angle_beta   90.00
_cell.angle_gamma   90.00
#
_symmetry.space_group_name_H-M   'P 1'
#
loop_
_entity.id
_entity.type
_entity.pdbx_description
1 polymer ?
#
loop_
_entity_poly.entity_id
_entity_poly.type
_entity_poly.pdbx_seq_one_letter_code
_entity_poly.pdbx_strand_id
1 'polypeptide(L)'
;MITLDHTAFRAAVADVHAAADRLRDDRERVAQEVDGLLDTGWRGAAATAYAAGWDDWKQAAARVLAGLDTMGRLLDAAHADLAQSDTSSADSLARLTARLG
;
A
#
# COMPACT_ATOMS: atom_id res chain seq x y z
N MET A 1 15.45 4.02 -24.82
CA MET A 1 14.24 3.22 -24.55
C MET A 1 14.42 2.66 -23.14
N ILE A 2 13.64 3.10 -22.17
CA ILE A 2 13.69 2.56 -20.80
C ILE A 2 12.93 1.24 -20.87
N THR A 3 13.63 0.10 -20.82
CA THR A 3 12.98 -1.20 -20.74
C THR A 3 12.58 -1.40 -19.28
N LEU A 4 11.35 -1.02 -18.92
CA LEU A 4 10.82 -1.34 -17.59
C LEU A 4 10.53 -2.85 -17.56
N ASP A 5 11.03 -3.55 -16.55
CA ASP A 5 10.54 -4.91 -16.27
C ASP A 5 9.15 -4.80 -15.65
N HIS A 6 8.13 -4.89 -16.50
CA HIS A 6 6.72 -4.86 -16.10
C HIS A 6 6.35 -5.93 -15.07
N THR A 7 7.05 -7.06 -15.08
CA THR A 7 6.79 -8.15 -14.13
C THR A 7 7.34 -7.79 -12.76
N ALA A 8 8.58 -7.31 -12.69
CA ALA A 8 9.17 -6.83 -11.45
C ALA A 8 8.40 -5.64 -10.87
N PHE A 9 7.92 -4.72 -11.72
CA PHE A 9 7.09 -3.60 -11.28
C PHE A 9 5.78 -4.08 -10.66
N ARG A 10 5.02 -4.96 -11.35
CA ARG A 10 3.77 -5.51 -10.81
C ARG A 10 3.98 -6.27 -9.50
N ALA A 11 5.09 -7.00 -9.36
CA ALA A 11 5.43 -7.68 -8.12
C ALA A 11 5.63 -6.67 -6.98
N ALA A 12 6.37 -5.58 -7.21
CA ALA A 12 6.57 -4.54 -6.22
C ALA A 12 5.26 -3.85 -5.81
N VAL A 13 4.33 -3.61 -6.75
CA VAL A 13 3.01 -3.06 -6.44
C VAL A 13 2.19 -4.03 -5.57
N ALA A 14 2.20 -5.32 -5.93
CA ALA A 14 1.53 -6.35 -5.14
C ALA A 14 2.11 -6.46 -3.72
N ASP A 15 3.43 -6.33 -3.57
CA ASP A 15 4.09 -6.34 -2.26
C ASP A 15 3.66 -5.15 -1.38
N VAL A 16 3.48 -3.96 -1.96
CA VAL A 16 2.98 -2.78 -1.24
C VAL A 16 1.56 -3.00 -0.74
N HIS A 17 0.67 -3.51 -1.60
CA HIS A 17 -0.71 -3.84 -1.21
C HIS A 17 -0.75 -4.92 -0.12
N ALA A 18 0.03 -5.98 -0.28
CA ALA A 18 0.13 -7.06 0.71
C ALA A 18 0.73 -6.59 2.05
N ALA A 19 1.63 -5.60 2.04
CA ALA A 19 2.13 -4.99 3.27
C ALA A 19 1.06 -4.12 3.95
N ALA A 20 0.26 -3.38 3.18
CA ALA A 20 -0.85 -2.58 3.69
C ALA A 20 -1.93 -3.44 4.34
N ASP A 21 -2.31 -4.55 3.70
CA ASP A 21 -3.31 -5.48 4.22
C ASP A 21 -2.84 -6.15 5.52
N ARG A 22 -1.60 -6.67 5.54
CA ARG A 22 -1.03 -7.25 6.78
C ARG A 22 -1.01 -6.26 7.94
N LEU A 23 -0.62 -5.00 7.68
CA LEU A 23 -0.62 -3.96 8.71
C LEU A 23 -2.03 -3.65 9.21
N ARG A 24 -3.04 -3.69 8.33
CA ARG A 24 -4.44 -3.47 8.69
C ARG A 24 -4.94 -4.57 9.63
N ASP A 25 -4.71 -5.83 9.25
CA ASP A 25 -5.12 -7.00 10.02
C ASP A 25 -4.44 -7.04 11.39
N ASP A 26 -3.12 -6.82 11.43
CA ASP A 26 -2.37 -6.77 12.69
C ASP A 26 -2.85 -5.63 13.58
N ARG A 27 -3.16 -4.47 12.99
CA ARG A 27 -3.70 -3.34 13.75
C ARG A 27 -5.04 -3.68 14.38
N GLU A 28 -5.95 -4.28 13.62
CA GLU A 28 -7.29 -4.65 14.10
C GLU A 28 -7.22 -5.70 15.21
N ARG A 29 -6.34 -6.70 15.05
CA ARG A 29 -6.10 -7.72 16.08
C ARG A 29 -5.58 -7.12 17.37
N VAL A 30 -4.52 -6.30 17.31
CA VAL A 30 -3.96 -5.68 18.52
C VAL A 30 -4.98 -4.74 19.16
N ALA A 31 -5.81 -4.05 18.37
CA ALA A 31 -6.87 -3.21 18.92
C ALA A 31 -7.91 -3.99 19.71
N GLN A 32 -8.35 -5.14 19.21
CA GLN A 32 -9.27 -6.00 19.96
C GLN A 32 -8.64 -6.51 21.26
N GLU A 33 -7.36 -6.90 21.24
CA GLU A 33 -6.64 -7.36 22.42
C GLU A 33 -6.49 -6.25 23.48
N VAL A 34 -6.09 -5.05 23.06
CA VAL A 34 -5.85 -3.91 23.96
C VAL A 34 -7.15 -3.32 24.50
N ASP A 35 -8.15 -3.12 23.65
CA ASP A 35 -9.44 -2.58 24.08
C ASP A 35 -10.10 -3.58 25.05
N GLY A 36 -9.98 -4.88 24.80
CA GLY A 36 -10.40 -5.93 25.74
C GLY A 36 -9.70 -5.84 27.10
N LEU A 37 -8.38 -5.61 27.13
CA LEU A 37 -7.63 -5.46 28.38
C LEU A 37 -8.07 -4.23 29.19
N LEU A 38 -8.28 -3.10 28.50
CA LEU A 38 -8.68 -1.83 29.11
C LEU A 38 -10.14 -1.85 29.59
N ASP A 39 -11.03 -2.56 28.90
CA ASP A 39 -12.44 -2.67 29.27
C ASP A 39 -12.69 -3.69 30.40
N THR A 40 -11.96 -4.80 30.42
CA THR A 40 -12.29 -5.96 31.29
C THR A 40 -11.75 -5.89 32.70
N GLY A 41 -10.78 -5.02 33.00
CA GLY A 41 -10.35 -4.88 34.39
C GLY A 41 -9.06 -4.13 34.67
N TRP A 42 -8.25 -3.80 33.67
CA TRP A 42 -7.04 -3.02 33.92
C TRP A 42 -7.39 -1.55 34.16
N ARG A 43 -7.16 -1.06 35.38
CA ARG A 43 -7.54 0.28 35.83
C ARG A 43 -6.42 0.97 36.62
N GLY A 44 -6.58 2.26 36.84
CA GLY A 44 -5.64 3.11 37.59
C GLY A 44 -4.70 3.89 36.67
N ALA A 45 -3.78 4.64 37.27
CA ALA A 45 -2.93 5.60 36.56
C ALA A 45 -2.10 4.97 35.42
N ALA A 46 -1.64 3.72 35.59
CA ALA A 46 -0.92 2.99 34.56
C ALA A 46 -1.81 2.68 33.33
N ALA A 47 -3.07 2.27 33.56
CA ALA A 47 -4.02 2.02 32.49
C ALA A 47 -4.36 3.32 31.74
N THR A 48 -4.53 4.44 32.45
CA THR A 48 -4.75 5.76 31.83
C THR A 48 -3.56 6.19 30.96
N ALA A 49 -2.34 6.06 31.47
CA ALA A 49 -1.14 6.42 30.71
C ALA A 49 -0.96 5.54 29.47
N TYR A 50 -1.24 4.24 29.60
CA TYR A 50 -1.21 3.32 28.47
C TYR A 50 -2.29 3.65 27.43
N ALA A 51 -3.52 3.95 27.85
CA ALA A 51 -4.61 4.32 26.95
C ALA A 51 -4.28 5.56 26.11
N ALA A 52 -3.57 6.53 26.67
CA ALA A 52 -3.09 7.71 25.92
C ALA A 52 -2.07 7.31 24.84
N GLY A 53 -1.04 6.54 25.20
CA GLY A 53 -0.05 6.06 24.23
C GLY A 53 -0.65 5.11 23.19
N TRP A 54 -1.69 4.35 23.57
CA TRP A 54 -2.45 3.49 22.68
C TRP A 54 -3.22 4.31 21.63
N ASP A 55 -3.83 5.43 22.03
CA ASP A 55 -4.51 6.31 21.08
C ASP A 55 -3.54 6.95 20.09
N ASP A 56 -2.39 7.42 20.57
CA ASP A 56 -1.31 7.94 19.71
C ASP A 56 -0.83 6.88 18.70
N TRP A 57 -0.66 5.64 19.15
CA TRP A 57 -0.30 4.53 18.29
C TRP A 57 -1.36 4.27 17.21
N LYS A 58 -2.67 4.23 17.57
CA LYS A 58 -3.77 4.03 16.60
C LYS A 58 -3.76 5.09 15.53
N GLN A 59 -3.56 6.35 15.91
CA GLN A 59 -3.48 7.47 14.97
C GLN A 59 -2.24 7.35 14.06
N ALA A 60 -1.08 6.98 14.60
CA ALA A 60 0.14 6.77 13.82
C ALA A 60 -0.01 5.61 12.82
N ALA A 61 -0.57 4.49 13.25
CA ALA A 61 -0.83 3.34 12.38
C ALA A 61 -1.80 3.69 11.24
N ALA A 62 -2.85 4.48 11.52
CA ALA A 62 -3.77 4.97 10.50
C ALA A 62 -3.06 5.85 9.45
N ARG A 63 -2.11 6.70 9.86
CA ARG A 63 -1.31 7.51 8.93
C ARG A 63 -0.42 6.65 8.03
N VAL A 64 0.20 5.61 8.58
CA VAL A 64 1.03 4.68 7.77
C VAL A 64 0.17 3.93 6.75
N LEU A 65 -0.99 3.42 7.17
CA LEU A 65 -1.94 2.75 6.26
C LEU A 65 -2.40 3.66 5.13
N ALA A 66 -2.74 4.92 5.43
CA ALA A 66 -3.12 5.90 4.41
C ALA A 66 -1.97 6.19 3.42
N GLY A 67 -0.73 6.22 3.92
CA GLY A 67 0.46 6.38 3.08
C GLY A 67 0.67 5.20 2.14
N LEU A 68 0.56 3.96 2.65
CA LEU A 68 0.69 2.75 1.85
C LEU A 68 -0.40 2.64 0.78
N ASP A 69 -1.67 2.94 1.13
CA ASP A 69 -2.77 2.98 0.14
C ASP A 69 -2.49 4.01 -0.96
N THR A 70 -2.04 5.21 -0.57
CA THR A 70 -1.69 6.26 -1.53
C THR A 70 -0.55 5.82 -2.44
N MET A 71 0.49 5.18 -1.90
CA MET A 71 1.59 4.62 -2.68
C MET A 71 1.11 3.54 -3.65
N GLY A 72 0.26 2.61 -3.20
CA GLY A 72 -0.32 1.58 -4.06
C GLY A 72 -1.06 2.19 -5.25
N ARG A 73 -1.95 3.16 -5.00
CA ARG A 73 -2.69 3.85 -6.07
C ARG A 73 -1.79 4.61 -7.04
N LEU A 74 -0.73 5.27 -6.56
CA LEU A 74 0.22 5.97 -7.42
C LEU A 74 1.03 4.99 -8.29
N LEU A 75 1.42 3.85 -7.73
CA LEU A 75 2.13 2.81 -8.48
C LEU A 75 1.24 2.16 -9.53
N ASP A 76 -0.03 1.89 -9.21
CA ASP A 76 -1.02 1.38 -10.17
C ASP A 76 -1.23 2.35 -11.34
N ALA A 77 -1.36 3.66 -11.05
CA ALA A 77 -1.48 4.69 -12.07
C ALA A 77 -0.23 4.75 -12.96
N ALA A 78 0.97 4.72 -12.37
CA ALA A 78 2.22 4.70 -13.12
C ALA A 78 2.33 3.47 -14.03
N HIS A 79 1.90 2.29 -13.55
CA HIS A 79 1.89 1.08 -14.38
C HIS A 79 1.00 1.26 -15.62
N ALA A 80 -0.19 1.81 -15.44
CA ALA A 80 -1.15 2.02 -16.51
C ALA A 80 -0.59 2.97 -17.59
N ASP A 81 0.03 4.08 -17.16
CA ASP A 81 0.64 5.06 -18.06
C ASP A 81 1.80 4.44 -18.87
N LEU A 82 2.68 3.66 -18.21
CA LEU A 82 3.78 2.97 -18.87
C LEU A 82 3.29 1.91 -19.86
N ALA A 83 2.32 1.08 -19.47
CA ALA A 83 1.76 0.05 -20.35
C ALA A 83 1.09 0.66 -21.60
N GLN A 84 0.43 1.80 -21.45
CA GLN A 84 -0.17 2.54 -22.56
C GLN A 84 0.90 3.13 -23.50
N SER A 85 1.97 3.70 -22.94
CA SER A 85 3.10 4.24 -23.71
C SER A 85 3.80 3.17 -24.53
N ASP A 86 4.04 1.99 -23.95
CA ASP A 86 4.69 0.87 -24.61
C ASP A 86 3.83 0.31 -25.76
N THR A 87 2.53 0.15 -25.53
CA THR A 87 1.58 -0.28 -26.56
C THR A 87 1.54 0.70 -27.74
N SER A 88 1.46 2.00 -27.45
CA SER A 88 1.42 3.05 -28.48
C SER A 88 2.71 3.11 -29.30
N SER A 89 3.84 2.87 -28.65
CA SER A 89 5.16 2.81 -29.29
C SER A 89 5.27 1.58 -30.20
N ALA A 90 4.83 0.41 -29.73
CA ALA A 90 4.82 -0.83 -30.51
C ALA A 90 3.95 -0.71 -31.76
N ASP A 91 2.75 -0.13 -31.63
CA ASP A 91 1.84 0.12 -32.76
C ASP A 91 2.47 1.06 -33.80
N SER A 92 3.14 2.12 -33.34
CA SER A 92 3.79 3.09 -34.23
C SER A 92 4.94 2.44 -35.00
N LEU A 93 5.75 1.61 -34.33
CA LEU A 93 6.81 0.83 -34.96
C LEU A 93 6.27 -0.19 -35.96
N ALA A 94 5.20 -0.92 -35.61
CA ALA A 94 4.56 -1.89 -36.50
C ALA A 94 4.05 -1.22 -37.79
N ARG A 95 3.43 -0.04 -37.67
CA ARG A 95 2.98 0.75 -38.83
C ARG A 95 4.14 1.23 -39.70
N LEU A 96 5.24 1.66 -39.10
CA LEU A 96 6.43 2.07 -39.85
C LEU A 96 7.05 0.89 -40.61
N THR A 97 7.21 -0.26 -39.94
CA THR A 97 7.71 -1.48 -40.57
C THR A 97 6.81 -1.93 -41.72
N ALA A 98 5.49 -1.90 -41.55
CA ALA A 98 4.53 -2.24 -42.62
C ALA A 98 4.54 -1.26 -43.81
N ARG A 99 5.05 -0.04 -43.64
CA ARG A 99 5.16 0.96 -44.71
C ARG A 99 6.51 0.94 -45.43
N LEU A 100 7.53 0.38 -44.78
CA LEU A 100 8.91 0.34 -45.27
C LEU A 100 9.32 -1.04 -45.81
N GLY A 101 8.58 -2.09 -45.47
CA GLY A 101 8.65 -3.41 -46.13
C GLY A 101 7.62 -3.53 -47.24
#